data_AF-A0A9X9BK08-F1
#
_entry.id   AF-A0A9X9BK08-F1
#
_cell.length_a   1.000
_cell.length_b   1.000
_cell.length_c   1.000
_cell.angle_alpha   90.00
_cell.angle_beta   90.00
_cell.angle_gamma   90.00
#
_symmetry.space_group_name_H-M   'P 1'
#
loop_
_entity.id
_entity.type
_entity.pdbx_description
1 polymer ?
#
loop_
_entity_poly.entity_id
_entity_poly.type
_entity_poly.pdbx_seq_one_letter_code
_entity_poly.pdbx_strand_id
1 'polypeptide(L)'
;MSTIPPQLTPNYVPSTPVTPAHTDATPLAELNSLLSQHNIHCILHAPNSFHSRTQLDKVRRLLTEDNIRLMLHGENAEANAKTLEALGKQLNPDMISTNLESARRDAEETLIKELRLKGLENLMKAYSGSDTADLLNAYHKSKDDVETLGKNHSAMGRMAGFLTGFGSLLNMHRLDSLRTERVPAERQHGPETYSVNMKVPY
;
A
#
# COMPACT_ATOMS: atom_id res chain seq x y z
N MET A 1 40.95 45.13 24.45
CA MET A 1 39.99 45.80 23.54
C MET A 1 40.38 45.47 22.10
N SER A 2 39.38 45.25 21.25
CA SER A 2 39.40 45.15 19.78
C SER A 2 39.92 43.86 19.14
N THR A 3 38.93 42.98 18.94
CA THR A 3 38.70 42.01 17.87
C THR A 3 38.90 42.59 16.46
N ILE A 4 39.54 41.84 15.56
CA ILE A 4 39.25 41.80 14.11
C ILE A 4 39.37 40.33 13.65
N PRO A 5 38.39 39.76 12.93
CA PRO A 5 38.26 38.32 12.68
C PRO A 5 39.09 37.83 11.47
N PRO A 6 39.45 36.53 11.39
CA PRO A 6 39.96 35.96 10.16
C PRO A 6 38.82 35.84 9.12
N GLN A 7 39.08 36.37 7.93
CA GLN A 7 38.16 36.38 6.79
C GLN A 7 37.79 34.96 6.36
N LEU A 8 36.49 34.73 6.19
CA LEU A 8 35.91 33.58 5.52
C LEU A 8 36.28 33.63 4.03
N THR A 9 37.15 32.74 3.58
CA THR A 9 37.20 32.36 2.17
C THR A 9 35.97 31.51 1.87
N PRO A 10 35.21 31.77 0.79
CA PRO A 10 34.12 30.90 0.40
C PRO A 10 34.74 29.62 -0.17
N ASN A 11 34.83 28.58 0.65
CA ASN A 11 34.99 27.22 0.13
C ASN A 11 33.72 26.90 -0.64
N TYR A 12 33.79 27.11 -1.96
CA TYR A 12 32.83 26.63 -2.93
C TYR A 12 32.88 25.10 -2.89
N VAL A 13 32.10 24.51 -1.98
CA VAL A 13 31.77 23.09 -2.06
C VAL A 13 30.96 22.97 -3.34
N PRO A 14 31.42 22.25 -4.37
CA PRO A 14 30.54 21.97 -5.49
C PRO A 14 29.39 21.16 -4.91
N SER A 15 28.21 21.75 -4.89
CA SER A 15 26.97 21.02 -4.66
C SER A 15 26.93 19.95 -5.74
N THR A 16 27.36 18.74 -5.40
CA THR A 16 27.02 17.57 -6.19
C THR A 16 25.51 17.59 -6.29
N PRO A 17 24.95 17.61 -7.51
CA PRO A 17 23.53 17.39 -7.67
C PRO A 17 23.25 16.07 -6.96
N VAL A 18 22.29 16.09 -6.04
CA VAL A 18 21.72 14.87 -5.50
C VAL A 18 21.00 14.23 -6.68
N THR A 19 21.74 13.43 -7.45
CA THR A 19 21.18 12.53 -8.44
C THR A 19 20.16 11.69 -7.68
N PRO A 20 18.85 11.75 -8.00
CA PRO A 20 17.93 10.77 -7.49
C PRO A 20 18.49 9.43 -7.94
N ALA A 21 18.73 8.52 -7.00
CA ALA A 21 19.11 7.15 -7.32
C ALA A 21 17.94 6.52 -8.10
N HIS A 22 17.96 6.69 -9.43
CA HIS A 22 17.17 5.92 -10.37
C HIS A 22 17.77 4.51 -10.37
N THR A 23 17.30 3.70 -9.44
CA THR A 23 17.48 2.26 -9.50
C THR A 23 16.22 1.70 -10.16
N ASP A 24 16.24 1.62 -11.49
CA ASP A 24 15.12 1.23 -12.37
C ASP A 24 14.58 -0.21 -12.17
N ALA A 25 14.98 -0.90 -11.09
CA ALA A 25 14.51 -2.22 -10.70
C ALA A 25 13.77 -2.26 -9.34
N THR A 26 13.74 -1.15 -8.58
CA THR A 26 13.20 -1.12 -7.20
C THR A 26 11.66 -1.04 -7.08
N PRO A 27 10.92 -0.29 -7.92
CA PRO A 27 9.49 -0.09 -7.71
C PRO A 27 8.64 -1.35 -7.92
N LEU A 28 8.98 -2.17 -8.93
CA LEU A 28 8.22 -3.36 -9.29
C LEU A 28 8.48 -4.53 -8.33
N ALA A 29 9.73 -4.69 -7.88
CA ALA A 29 10.09 -5.69 -6.87
C ALA A 29 9.42 -5.37 -5.52
N GLU A 30 9.40 -4.10 -5.12
CA GLU A 30 8.67 -3.66 -3.92
C GLU A 30 7.17 -3.90 -4.07
N LEU A 31 6.59 -3.55 -5.22
CA LEU A 31 5.18 -3.79 -5.49
C LEU A 31 4.82 -5.27 -5.42
N ASN A 32 5.64 -6.14 -6.01
CA ASN A 32 5.44 -7.59 -5.99
C ASN A 32 5.53 -8.17 -4.57
N SER A 33 6.41 -7.63 -3.72
CA SER A 33 6.48 -7.99 -2.31
C SER A 33 5.23 -7.56 -1.56
N LEU A 34 4.83 -6.28 -1.71
CA LEU A 34 3.66 -5.70 -1.03
C LEU A 34 2.35 -6.38 -1.41
N LEU A 35 2.23 -6.84 -2.65
CA LEU A 35 1.05 -7.50 -3.19
C LEU A 35 1.17 -9.03 -3.24
N SER A 36 2.11 -9.63 -2.51
CA SER A 36 2.15 -11.07 -2.35
C SER A 36 0.83 -11.59 -1.74
N GLN A 37 0.48 -12.85 -2.05
CA GLN A 37 -0.76 -13.47 -1.56
C GLN A 37 -0.87 -13.41 -0.02
N HIS A 38 0.26 -13.59 0.68
CA HIS A 38 0.30 -13.47 2.14
C HIS A 38 -0.03 -12.05 2.61
N ASN A 39 0.55 -11.02 2.00
CA ASN A 39 0.29 -9.64 2.38
C ASN A 39 -1.14 -9.21 2.03
N ILE A 40 -1.68 -9.63 0.89
CA ILE A 40 -3.09 -9.45 0.53
C ILE A 40 -4.00 -10.05 1.62
N HIS A 41 -3.68 -11.27 2.07
CA HIS A 41 -4.42 -11.91 3.15
C HIS A 41 -4.34 -11.11 4.45
N CYS A 42 -3.15 -10.69 4.89
CA CYS A 42 -2.97 -9.88 6.10
C CYS A 42 -3.71 -8.54 6.03
N ILE A 43 -3.68 -7.88 4.87
CA ILE A 43 -4.39 -6.62 4.62
C ILE A 43 -5.90 -6.80 4.79
N LEU A 44 -6.46 -7.88 4.25
CA LEU A 44 -7.88 -8.20 4.38
C LEU A 44 -8.28 -8.66 5.78
N HIS A 45 -7.41 -9.38 6.50
CA HIS A 45 -7.70 -9.88 7.84
C HIS A 45 -7.72 -8.77 8.89
N ALA A 46 -6.81 -7.80 8.76
CA ALA A 46 -6.63 -6.71 9.71
C ALA A 46 -6.70 -5.34 9.02
N PRO A 47 -7.82 -4.96 8.40
CA PRO A 47 -7.92 -3.77 7.52
C PRO A 47 -7.69 -2.44 8.26
N ASN A 48 -7.89 -2.41 9.57
CA ASN A 48 -7.68 -1.23 10.39
C ASN A 48 -6.30 -1.18 11.06
N SER A 49 -5.47 -2.22 10.88
CA SER A 49 -4.12 -2.22 11.46
C SER A 49 -3.27 -1.14 10.81
N PHE A 50 -2.34 -0.58 11.59
CA PHE A 50 -1.34 0.37 11.09
C PHE A 50 -0.53 -0.24 9.94
N HIS A 51 -0.21 -1.53 10.04
CA HIS A 51 0.54 -2.26 9.03
C HIS A 51 -0.20 -2.31 7.69
N SER A 52 -1.46 -2.75 7.68
CA SER A 52 -2.28 -2.87 6.46
C SER A 52 -2.50 -1.53 5.79
N ARG A 53 -2.75 -0.47 6.58
CA ARG A 53 -2.89 0.91 6.06
C ARG A 53 -1.61 1.40 5.42
N THR A 54 -0.47 1.18 6.08
CA THR A 54 0.85 1.58 5.56
C THR A 54 1.19 0.84 4.27
N GLN A 55 0.93 -0.47 4.20
CA GLN A 55 1.13 -1.24 2.97
C GLN A 55 0.26 -0.71 1.83
N LEU A 56 -1.03 -0.44 2.09
CA LEU A 56 -1.94 0.09 1.08
C LEU A 56 -1.50 1.47 0.56
N ASP A 57 -1.06 2.36 1.44
CA ASP A 57 -0.60 3.69 1.03
C ASP A 57 0.68 3.63 0.20
N LYS A 58 1.57 2.67 0.47
CA LYS A 58 2.72 2.41 -0.41
C LYS A 58 2.29 1.89 -1.77
N VAL A 59 1.39 0.91 -1.81
CA VAL A 59 0.84 0.38 -3.06
C VAL A 59 0.22 1.52 -3.89
N ARG A 60 -0.57 2.42 -3.27
CA ARG A 60 -1.13 3.61 -3.96
C ARG A 60 -0.09 4.50 -4.61
N ARG A 61 1.02 4.74 -3.91
CA ARG A 61 2.11 5.60 -4.42
C ARG A 61 2.89 4.95 -5.55
N LEU A 62 3.00 3.62 -5.53
CA LEU A 62 3.71 2.86 -6.55
C LEU A 62 2.83 2.59 -7.79
N LEU A 63 1.54 2.29 -7.61
CA LEU A 63 0.58 2.04 -8.69
C LEU A 63 -0.09 3.32 -9.20
N THR A 64 0.72 4.24 -9.70
CA THR A 64 0.25 5.36 -10.53
C THR A 64 0.45 5.03 -12.01
N GLU A 65 -0.36 5.62 -12.90
CA GLU A 65 -0.20 5.40 -14.34
C GLU A 65 1.19 5.80 -14.85
N ASP A 66 1.75 6.90 -14.34
CA ASP A 66 3.09 7.34 -14.72
C ASP A 66 4.16 6.32 -14.31
N ASN A 67 4.07 5.76 -13.11
CA ASN A 67 5.00 4.72 -12.67
C ASN A 67 4.83 3.43 -13.47
N ILE A 68 3.59 3.04 -13.78
CA ILE A 68 3.31 1.89 -14.64
C ILE A 68 3.90 2.12 -16.04
N ARG A 69 3.72 3.30 -16.64
CA ARG A 69 4.34 3.66 -17.92
C ARG A 69 5.86 3.55 -17.84
N LEU A 70 6.49 4.11 -16.80
CA LEU A 70 7.94 4.00 -16.61
C LEU A 70 8.41 2.54 -16.53
N MET A 71 7.67 1.66 -15.82
CA MET A 71 7.99 0.23 -15.74
C MET A 71 7.81 -0.50 -17.08
N LEU A 72 6.91 -0.02 -17.94
CA LEU A 72 6.60 -0.62 -19.24
C LEU A 72 7.49 -0.10 -20.39
N HIS A 73 8.47 0.76 -20.10
CA HIS A 73 9.42 1.28 -21.08
C HIS A 73 10.85 0.89 -20.68
N GLY A 74 11.75 0.76 -21.67
CA GLY A 74 13.15 0.38 -21.46
C GLY A 74 13.45 -1.09 -21.74
N GLU A 75 14.67 -1.52 -21.39
CA GLU A 75 15.24 -2.83 -21.76
C GLU A 75 14.47 -4.03 -21.17
N ASN A 76 13.82 -3.84 -20.02
CA ASN A 76 13.07 -4.89 -19.30
C ASN A 76 11.54 -4.79 -19.45
N ALA A 77 11.04 -3.98 -20.38
CA ALA A 77 9.61 -3.68 -20.52
C ALA A 77 8.71 -4.92 -20.62
N GLU A 78 9.12 -5.95 -21.38
CA GLU A 78 8.31 -7.16 -21.56
C GLU A 78 8.24 -8.01 -20.28
N ALA A 79 9.36 -8.14 -19.56
CA ALA A 79 9.41 -8.87 -18.29
C ALA A 79 8.54 -8.14 -17.24
N ASN A 80 8.66 -6.82 -17.16
CA ASN A 80 7.88 -5.98 -16.26
C ASN A 80 6.38 -6.06 -16.55
N ALA A 81 5.98 -6.08 -17.83
CA ALA A 81 4.60 -6.25 -18.24
C ALA A 81 4.02 -7.59 -17.75
N LYS A 82 4.76 -8.69 -17.90
CA LYS A 82 4.34 -10.02 -17.39
C LYS A 82 4.16 -10.02 -15.88
N THR A 83 5.05 -9.37 -15.13
CA THR A 83 4.92 -9.25 -13.67
C THR A 83 3.71 -8.41 -13.29
N LEU A 84 3.48 -7.26 -13.95
CA LEU A 84 2.32 -6.41 -13.70
C LEU A 84 1.00 -7.14 -14.01
N GLU A 85 0.95 -7.90 -15.10
CA GLU A 85 -0.22 -8.72 -15.45
C GLU A 85 -0.47 -9.81 -14.40
N ALA A 86 0.58 -10.47 -13.91
CA ALA A 86 0.46 -11.47 -12.85
C ALA A 86 -0.08 -10.86 -11.54
N LEU A 87 0.37 -9.66 -11.18
CA LEU A 87 -0.18 -8.90 -10.06
C LEU A 87 -1.65 -8.52 -10.29
N GLY A 88 -1.99 -8.10 -11.52
CA GLY A 88 -3.38 -7.85 -11.91
C GLY A 88 -4.29 -9.06 -11.72
N LYS A 89 -3.80 -10.27 -12.05
CA LYS A 89 -4.53 -11.53 -11.84
C LYS A 89 -4.72 -11.86 -10.36
N GLN A 90 -3.73 -11.60 -9.50
CA GLN A 90 -3.86 -11.78 -8.05
C GLN A 90 -4.88 -10.81 -7.43
N LEU A 91 -4.99 -9.61 -8.01
CA LEU A 91 -5.93 -8.57 -7.60
C LEU A 91 -7.29 -8.66 -8.30
N ASN A 92 -7.54 -9.70 -9.10
CA ASN A 92 -8.82 -9.91 -9.75
C ASN A 92 -9.95 -10.01 -8.71
N PRO A 93 -11.10 -9.35 -8.93
CA PRO A 93 -12.32 -9.51 -8.13
C PRO A 93 -12.60 -10.90 -7.57
N ASP A 94 -12.49 -11.97 -8.38
CA ASP A 94 -12.79 -13.33 -7.93
C ASP A 94 -11.81 -13.84 -6.85
N MET A 95 -10.51 -13.56 -7.03
CA MET A 95 -9.47 -13.95 -6.09
C MET A 95 -9.58 -13.15 -4.79
N ILE A 96 -9.81 -11.83 -4.91
CA ILE A 96 -10.00 -10.95 -3.75
C ILE A 96 -11.27 -11.32 -2.99
N SER A 97 -12.37 -11.65 -3.69
CA SER A 97 -13.61 -12.10 -3.05
C SER A 97 -13.39 -13.39 -2.27
N THR A 98 -12.66 -14.35 -2.83
CA THR A 98 -12.34 -15.61 -2.12
C THR A 98 -11.55 -15.35 -0.84
N ASN A 99 -10.52 -14.51 -0.90
CA ASN A 99 -9.72 -14.14 0.26
C ASN A 99 -10.52 -13.33 1.30
N LEU A 100 -11.40 -12.43 0.85
CA LEU A 100 -12.29 -11.65 1.72
C LEU A 100 -13.23 -12.56 2.51
N GLU A 101 -13.86 -13.53 1.83
CA GLU A 101 -14.76 -14.48 2.49
C GLU A 101 -14.03 -15.41 3.45
N SER A 102 -12.78 -15.77 3.17
CA SER A 102 -11.94 -16.48 4.12
C SER A 102 -11.65 -15.62 5.36
N ALA A 103 -11.22 -14.38 5.18
CA ALA A 103 -10.90 -13.46 6.28
C ALA A 103 -12.12 -13.16 7.16
N ARG A 104 -13.31 -13.03 6.57
CA ARG A 104 -14.58 -12.90 7.30
C ARG A 104 -14.88 -14.13 8.14
N ARG A 105 -14.80 -15.32 7.55
CA ARG A 105 -15.04 -16.58 8.25
C ARG A 105 -14.10 -16.78 9.44
N ASP A 106 -12.81 -16.47 9.26
CA ASP A 106 -11.84 -16.55 10.35
C ASP A 106 -12.18 -15.60 11.51
N ALA A 107 -12.60 -14.36 11.19
CA ALA A 107 -12.99 -13.37 12.19
C ALA A 107 -14.26 -13.78 12.94
N GLU A 108 -15.26 -14.31 12.22
CA GLU A 108 -16.47 -14.89 12.79
C GLU A 108 -16.15 -16.07 13.71
N GLU A 109 -15.32 -17.01 13.26
CA GLU A 109 -14.96 -18.20 14.03
C GLU A 109 -14.21 -17.82 15.32
N THR A 110 -13.32 -16.82 15.22
CA THR A 110 -12.59 -16.29 16.37
C THR A 110 -13.55 -15.69 17.40
N LEU A 111 -14.49 -14.85 16.96
CA LEU A 111 -15.49 -14.28 17.85
C LEU A 111 -16.40 -15.36 18.46
N ILE A 112 -16.83 -16.35 17.67
CA ILE A 112 -17.67 -17.45 18.18
C ILE A 112 -16.93 -18.23 19.27
N LYS A 113 -15.63 -18.52 19.09
CA LYS A 113 -14.81 -19.19 20.12
C LYS A 113 -14.73 -18.35 21.40
N GLU A 114 -14.49 -17.06 21.28
CA GLU A 114 -14.44 -16.14 22.43
C GLU A 114 -15.78 -16.04 23.16
N LEU A 115 -16.88 -15.89 22.42
CA LEU A 115 -18.23 -15.82 22.99
C LEU A 115 -18.61 -17.13 23.69
N ARG A 116 -18.25 -18.29 23.13
CA ARG A 116 -18.46 -19.60 23.79
C ARG A 116 -17.70 -19.69 25.10
N LEU A 117 -16.43 -19.27 25.13
CA LEU A 117 -15.62 -19.27 26.34
C LEU A 117 -16.22 -18.34 27.41
N LYS A 118 -16.51 -17.09 27.05
CA LYS A 118 -17.16 -16.11 27.94
C LYS A 118 -18.52 -16.62 28.46
N GLY A 119 -19.29 -17.30 27.62
CA GLY A 119 -20.55 -17.92 28.00
C GLY A 119 -20.39 -18.99 29.09
N LEU A 120 -19.40 -19.88 28.95
CA LEU A 120 -19.08 -20.89 29.97
C LEU A 120 -18.60 -20.25 31.27
N GLU A 121 -17.75 -19.22 31.19
CA GLU A 121 -17.31 -18.45 32.37
C GLU A 121 -18.48 -17.82 33.11
N ASN A 122 -19.43 -17.23 32.38
CA ASN A 122 -20.62 -16.63 32.97
C ASN A 122 -21.55 -17.66 33.61
N LEU A 123 -21.70 -18.85 33.02
CA LEU A 123 -22.45 -19.95 33.63
C LEU A 123 -21.82 -20.43 34.93
N MET A 124 -20.49 -20.57 34.98
CA MET A 124 -19.77 -20.92 36.21
C MET A 124 -19.95 -19.85 37.28
N LYS A 125 -19.86 -18.57 36.90
CA LYS A 125 -20.10 -17.43 37.79
C LYS A 125 -21.51 -17.43 38.36
N ALA A 126 -22.52 -17.63 37.52
CA ALA A 126 -23.92 -17.73 37.95
C ALA A 126 -24.12 -18.89 38.94
N TYR A 127 -23.54 -20.05 38.66
CA TYR A 127 -23.59 -21.20 39.57
C TYR A 127 -22.91 -20.93 40.92
N SER A 128 -21.82 -20.16 40.93
CA SER A 128 -21.12 -19.74 42.14
C SER A 128 -21.81 -18.58 42.91
N GLY A 129 -22.98 -18.12 42.45
CA GLY A 129 -23.74 -17.06 43.12
C GLY A 129 -23.34 -15.63 42.72
N SER A 130 -22.75 -15.42 41.53
CA SER A 130 -22.46 -14.07 41.02
C SER A 130 -23.72 -13.23 40.79
N ASP A 131 -23.56 -11.91 40.88
CA ASP A 131 -24.63 -10.94 40.69
C ASP A 131 -25.16 -10.94 39.24
N THR A 132 -26.48 -10.84 39.12
CA THR A 132 -27.19 -10.62 37.86
C THR A 132 -26.69 -9.41 37.07
N ALA A 133 -26.17 -8.37 37.74
CA ALA A 133 -25.58 -7.21 37.08
C ALA A 133 -24.35 -7.57 36.23
N ASP A 134 -23.50 -8.49 36.70
CA ASP A 134 -22.32 -8.93 35.96
C ASP A 134 -22.69 -9.72 34.69
N LEU A 135 -23.74 -10.54 34.78
CA LEU A 135 -24.27 -11.29 33.64
C LEU A 135 -24.85 -10.35 32.57
N LEU A 136 -25.59 -9.31 32.99
CA LEU A 136 -26.12 -8.27 32.10
C LEU A 136 -24.99 -7.49 31.41
N ASN A 137 -23.94 -7.12 32.14
CA ASN A 137 -22.78 -6.44 31.57
C ASN A 137 -22.04 -7.32 30.55
N ALA A 138 -21.88 -8.61 30.82
CA ALA A 138 -21.26 -9.54 29.88
C ALA A 138 -22.08 -9.73 28.60
N TYR A 139 -23.41 -9.71 28.71
CA TYR A 139 -24.31 -9.72 27.55
C TYR A 139 -24.15 -8.45 26.70
N HIS A 140 -24.17 -7.26 27.30
CA HIS A 140 -23.95 -6.01 26.58
C HIS A 140 -22.59 -5.99 25.87
N LYS A 141 -21.52 -6.43 26.56
CA LYS A 141 -20.20 -6.54 25.94
C LYS A 141 -20.19 -7.48 24.74
N SER A 142 -20.89 -8.62 24.83
CA SER A 142 -21.00 -9.56 23.71
C SER A 142 -21.73 -8.94 22.50
N LYS A 143 -22.74 -8.11 22.75
CA LYS A 143 -23.44 -7.35 21.70
C LYS A 143 -22.50 -6.33 21.03
N ASP A 144 -21.71 -5.60 21.82
CA ASP A 144 -20.73 -4.64 21.31
C ASP A 144 -19.61 -5.32 20.50
N ASP A 145 -19.18 -6.51 20.93
CA ASP A 145 -18.19 -7.33 20.20
C ASP A 145 -18.74 -7.73 18.80
N VAL A 146 -20.03 -8.13 18.71
CA VAL A 146 -20.71 -8.45 17.44
C VAL A 146 -20.86 -7.21 16.55
N GLU A 147 -21.22 -6.05 17.11
CA GLU A 147 -21.30 -4.80 16.35
C GLU A 147 -19.92 -4.41 15.79
N THR A 148 -18.87 -4.61 16.60
CA THR A 148 -17.48 -4.37 16.21
C THR A 148 -17.05 -5.29 15.06
N LEU A 149 -17.46 -6.56 15.09
CA LEU A 149 -17.23 -7.48 13.97
C LEU A 149 -17.92 -6.99 12.69
N GLY A 150 -19.16 -6.51 12.76
CA GLY A 150 -19.87 -5.92 11.62
C GLY A 150 -19.16 -4.70 11.02
N LYS A 151 -18.63 -3.82 11.87
CA LYS A 151 -17.78 -2.68 11.45
C LYS A 151 -16.49 -3.17 10.79
N ASN A 152 -15.89 -4.24 11.31
CA ASN A 152 -14.69 -4.85 10.74
C ASN A 152 -14.98 -5.45 9.35
N HIS A 153 -16.05 -6.22 9.17
CA HIS A 153 -16.45 -6.76 7.85
C HIS A 153 -16.66 -5.68 6.79
N SER A 154 -17.22 -4.54 7.21
CA SER A 154 -17.38 -3.37 6.34
C SER A 154 -16.01 -2.78 5.95
N ALA A 155 -15.05 -2.74 6.88
CA ALA A 155 -13.68 -2.32 6.60
C ALA A 155 -12.94 -3.29 5.68
N MET A 156 -13.10 -4.60 5.88
CA MET A 156 -12.56 -5.65 5.00
C MET A 156 -13.09 -5.48 3.57
N GLY A 157 -14.40 -5.23 3.42
CA GLY A 157 -15.02 -4.99 2.12
C GLY A 157 -14.48 -3.74 1.41
N ARG A 158 -14.27 -2.63 2.14
CA ARG A 158 -13.62 -1.43 1.57
C ARG A 158 -12.19 -1.72 1.12
N MET A 159 -11.45 -2.48 1.91
CA MET A 159 -10.07 -2.86 1.61
C MET A 159 -9.99 -3.73 0.35
N ALA A 160 -10.87 -4.72 0.25
CA ALA A 160 -11.04 -5.51 -0.96
C ALA A 160 -11.33 -4.63 -2.19
N GLY A 161 -12.21 -3.63 -2.05
CA GLY A 161 -12.49 -2.67 -3.12
C GLY A 161 -11.27 -1.85 -3.59
N PHE A 162 -10.37 -1.46 -2.69
CA PHE A 162 -9.12 -0.81 -3.09
C PHE A 162 -8.19 -1.76 -3.84
N LEU A 163 -8.06 -3.01 -3.38
CA LEU A 163 -7.22 -4.02 -4.02
C LEU A 163 -7.73 -4.38 -5.42
N THR A 164 -9.03 -4.58 -5.60
CA THR A 164 -9.62 -4.82 -6.92
C THR A 164 -9.50 -3.59 -7.83
N GLY A 165 -9.59 -2.38 -7.27
CA GLY A 165 -9.31 -1.13 -7.96
C GLY A 165 -7.89 -1.10 -8.56
N PHE A 166 -6.88 -1.51 -7.80
CA PHE A 166 -5.52 -1.67 -8.32
C PHE A 166 -5.42 -2.73 -9.40
N GLY A 167 -6.09 -3.88 -9.23
CA GLY A 167 -6.15 -4.93 -10.25
C GLY A 167 -6.70 -4.41 -11.59
N SER A 168 -7.68 -3.51 -11.55
CA SER A 168 -8.23 -2.89 -12.76
C SER A 168 -7.23 -2.00 -13.52
N LEU A 169 -6.23 -1.43 -12.84
CA LEU A 169 -5.14 -0.67 -13.47
C LEU A 169 -4.14 -1.58 -14.18
N LEU A 170 -4.04 -2.83 -13.73
CA LEU A 170 -3.06 -3.82 -14.18
C LEU A 170 -3.64 -4.87 -15.14
N ASN A 171 -4.84 -4.63 -15.68
CA ASN A 171 -5.42 -5.52 -16.66
C ASN A 171 -4.69 -5.41 -18.02
N MET A 172 -4.69 -6.50 -18.79
CA MET A 172 -3.95 -6.62 -20.04
C MET A 172 -4.26 -5.47 -21.02
N HIS A 173 -5.54 -5.14 -21.23
CA HIS A 173 -5.95 -4.07 -22.15
C HIS A 173 -5.35 -2.71 -21.75
N ARG A 174 -5.31 -2.39 -20.45
CA ARG A 174 -4.78 -1.12 -19.96
C ARG A 174 -3.26 -1.08 -20.01
N LEU A 175 -2.58 -2.18 -19.67
CA LEU A 175 -1.14 -2.30 -19.82
C LEU A 175 -0.71 -2.14 -21.29
N ASP A 176 -1.45 -2.76 -22.23
CA ASP A 176 -1.20 -2.62 -23.67
C ASP A 176 -1.42 -1.19 -24.17
N SER A 177 -2.46 -0.51 -23.67
CA SER A 177 -2.74 0.90 -23.98
C SER A 177 -1.59 1.82 -23.50
N LEU A 178 -1.13 1.63 -22.26
CA LEU A 178 -0.05 2.44 -21.67
C LEU A 178 1.32 2.16 -22.31
N ARG A 179 1.49 1.01 -22.95
CA ARG A 179 2.70 0.66 -23.72
C ARG A 179 2.73 1.32 -25.11
N THR A 180 1.56 1.54 -25.70
CA THR A 180 1.42 2.09 -27.05
C THR A 180 1.30 3.62 -27.06
N GLU A 181 0.85 4.21 -25.96
CA GLU A 181 0.82 5.66 -25.76
C GLU A 181 2.24 6.18 -25.54
N ARG A 182 2.85 6.77 -26.58
CA ARG A 182 4.19 7.39 -26.49
C ARG A 182 4.21 8.47 -25.41
N VAL A 183 5.14 8.37 -24.47
CA VAL A 183 5.48 9.47 -23.55
C VAL A 183 5.78 10.73 -24.39
N PRO A 184 5.07 11.86 -24.17
CA PRO A 184 5.37 13.11 -24.86
C PRO A 184 6.83 13.50 -24.63
N ALA A 185 7.50 13.93 -25.71
CA ALA A 185 8.95 14.17 -25.77
C ALA A 185 9.49 15.30 -24.86
N GLU A 186 8.69 15.90 -23.97
CA GLU A 186 9.08 17.09 -23.20
C GLU A 186 9.96 16.82 -21.98
N ARG A 187 10.41 15.58 -21.73
CA ARG A 187 11.35 15.28 -20.62
C ARG A 187 12.57 14.46 -21.01
N GLN A 188 12.93 14.44 -22.30
CA GLN A 188 14.20 13.83 -22.76
C GLN A 188 15.34 14.84 -22.95
N HIS A 189 15.16 16.12 -22.63
CA HIS A 189 16.26 17.08 -22.63
C HIS A 189 16.80 17.28 -21.22
N GLY A 190 17.94 16.61 -20.96
CA GLY A 190 18.94 17.09 -20.02
C GLY A 190 19.42 18.49 -20.41
N PRO A 191 20.16 19.18 -19.52
CA PRO A 191 20.30 20.63 -19.54
C PRO A 191 20.82 21.11 -20.90
N GLU A 192 20.03 21.95 -21.56
CA GLU A 192 20.45 22.69 -22.73
C GLU A 192 21.78 23.37 -22.40
N THR A 193 22.83 22.96 -23.11
CA THR A 193 24.09 23.68 -23.13
C THR A 193 23.81 25.02 -23.80
N TYR A 194 23.54 26.04 -22.98
CA TYR A 194 23.57 27.43 -23.42
C TYR A 194 24.97 27.73 -23.95
N SER A 195 25.14 27.60 -25.27
CA SER A 195 26.28 28.17 -25.97
C SER A 195 26.07 29.68 -25.98
N VAL A 196 26.56 30.35 -24.95
CA VAL A 196 26.62 31.81 -24.90
C VAL A 196 27.62 32.25 -25.97
N ASN A 197 27.09 32.73 -27.09
CA ASN A 197 27.84 33.38 -28.14
C ASN A 197 28.32 34.75 -27.63
N MET A 198 29.42 34.78 -26.89
CA MET A 198 30.08 36.03 -26.55
C MET A 198 30.83 36.55 -27.78
N LYS A 199 30.19 37.44 -28.53
CA LYS A 199 30.91 38.46 -29.29
C LYS A 199 31.71 39.31 -28.29
N VAL A 200 33.03 39.15 -28.29
CA VAL A 200 33.96 40.06 -27.61
C VAL A 200 34.29 41.20 -28.59
N PRO A 201 33.98 42.47 -28.29
CA PRO A 201 34.50 43.59 -29.06
C PRO A 201 35.78 44.10 -28.39
N TYR A 202 36.88 44.14 -29.15
CA TYR A 202 37.86 45.23 -29.17
C TYR A 202 38.62 45.19 -30.49
#